data_AF-A0A497IZZ8-F1
#
_entry.id   AF-A0A497IZZ8-F1
#
_cell.length_a   1.000
_cell.length_b   1.000
_cell.length_c   1.000
_cell.angle_alpha   90.00
_cell.angle_beta   90.00
_cell.angle_gamma   90.00
#
_symmetry.space_group_name_H-M   'P 1'
#
loop_
_entity.id
_entity.type
_entity.pdbx_description
1 polymer ?
#
loop_
_entity_poly.entity_id
_entity_poly.type
_entity_poly.pdbx_seq_one_letter_code
_entity_poly.pdbx_strand_id
1 'polypeptide(L)'
;MGSFWGFEAHSIDFHMPLAKGEKEWNLRIGMRKIVVLLFTFLFLCMPSLSRSEDGRVIECEVMEAAAAAKGAEIGLERVHYLLIHHAHERDRVELSKCLKAFNGREVEFAVKGIFYRGIIFRLSHCFGRGLLLYRGDFKVERKEIILVKFPKIRN
;
A
#
# COMPACT_ATOMS: atom_id res chain seq x y z
N MET A 1 -22.18 -83.53 4.14
CA MET A 1 -20.79 -83.36 4.63
C MET A 1 -20.70 -81.92 5.11
N GLY A 2 -20.94 -81.62 6.38
CA GLY A 2 -19.96 -81.63 7.49
C GLY A 2 -19.96 -80.22 8.09
N SER A 3 -20.63 -80.01 9.24
CA SER A 3 -20.04 -79.68 10.56
C SER A 3 -19.37 -78.29 10.63
N PHE A 4 -19.95 -77.32 11.36
CA PHE A 4 -19.60 -76.88 12.74
C PHE A 4 -18.14 -76.39 12.80
N TRP A 5 -17.79 -75.17 13.25
CA TRP A 5 -17.92 -74.47 14.55
C TRP A 5 -17.70 -72.96 14.28
N GLY A 6 -18.06 -71.93 15.05
CA GLY A 6 -18.62 -71.69 16.38
C GLY A 6 -18.46 -70.17 16.65
N PHE A 7 -19.26 -69.61 17.57
CA PHE A 7 -19.01 -68.45 18.48
C PHE A 7 -18.25 -67.21 17.92
N GLU A 8 -18.64 -65.94 18.12
CA GLU A 8 -19.26 -65.27 19.26
C GLU A 8 -19.64 -63.84 18.84
N ALA A 9 -20.59 -63.24 19.54
CA ALA A 9 -21.14 -61.91 19.29
C ALA A 9 -20.15 -60.76 19.51
N HIS A 10 -20.32 -59.66 18.76
CA HIS A 10 -20.35 -58.29 19.30
C HIS A 10 -20.69 -57.30 18.17
N SER A 11 -21.99 -57.17 17.86
CA SER A 11 -22.52 -56.01 17.14
C SER A 11 -22.51 -54.82 18.10
N ILE A 12 -21.54 -53.92 17.93
CA ILE A 12 -21.53 -52.65 18.65
C ILE A 12 -22.45 -51.71 17.87
N ASP A 13 -23.70 -51.65 18.33
CA ASP A 13 -24.68 -50.64 17.93
C ASP A 13 -24.20 -49.26 18.40
N PHE A 14 -23.58 -48.50 17.50
CA PHE A 14 -23.31 -47.09 17.71
C PHE A 14 -24.58 -46.28 17.41
N HIS A 15 -25.45 -46.19 18.41
CA HIS A 15 -26.53 -45.23 18.43
C HIS A 15 -25.97 -43.88 18.89
N MET A 16 -25.72 -42.95 17.97
CA MET A 16 -25.40 -41.56 18.30
C MET A 16 -26.43 -40.62 17.62
N PRO A 17 -27.08 -39.73 18.39
CA PRO A 17 -28.31 -39.04 18.00
C PRO A 17 -28.05 -37.97 16.94
N LEU A 18 -28.89 -37.95 15.90
CA LEU A 18 -28.96 -36.88 14.90
C LEU A 18 -29.28 -35.55 15.61
N ALA A 19 -28.31 -34.64 15.56
CA ALA A 19 -28.39 -33.32 16.16
C ALA A 19 -29.45 -32.46 15.45
N LYS A 20 -30.56 -32.25 16.15
CA LYS A 20 -31.05 -30.93 16.59
C LYS A 20 -31.14 -29.83 15.51
N GLY A 21 -32.33 -29.76 14.90
CA GLY A 21 -33.08 -28.52 14.67
C GLY A 21 -32.35 -27.41 13.90
N GLU A 22 -32.41 -27.50 12.58
CA GLU A 22 -32.09 -26.40 11.68
C GLU A 22 -33.20 -25.34 11.79
N LYS A 23 -32.92 -24.27 12.53
CA LYS A 23 -33.82 -23.10 12.62
C LYS A 23 -33.65 -22.30 11.33
N GLU A 24 -34.58 -22.44 10.40
CA GLU A 24 -34.70 -21.52 9.27
C GLU A 24 -35.03 -20.11 9.78
N TRP A 25 -34.02 -19.25 9.80
CA TRP A 25 -34.21 -17.83 10.09
C TRP A 25 -34.82 -17.16 8.86
N ASN A 26 -36.16 -17.11 8.82
CA ASN A 26 -36.91 -16.31 7.85
C ASN A 26 -36.73 -14.80 8.18
N LEU A 27 -35.59 -14.23 7.79
CA LEU A 27 -35.37 -12.79 7.86
C LEU A 27 -36.21 -12.10 6.76
N ARG A 28 -37.46 -11.76 7.08
CA ARG A 28 -38.27 -10.82 6.29
C ARG A 28 -37.74 -9.40 6.50
N ILE A 29 -36.63 -9.07 5.85
CA ILE A 29 -36.11 -7.69 5.81
C ILE A 29 -36.92 -6.94 4.74
N GLY A 30 -37.78 -6.02 5.17
CA GLY A 30 -38.52 -5.16 4.24
C GLY A 30 -37.57 -4.33 3.37
N MET A 31 -37.88 -4.19 2.08
CA MET A 31 -37.04 -3.56 1.06
C MET A 31 -36.49 -2.17 1.47
N ARG A 32 -37.27 -1.40 2.23
CA ARG A 32 -36.84 -0.11 2.82
C ARG A 32 -35.67 -0.23 3.80
N LYS A 33 -35.62 -1.29 4.61
CA LYS A 33 -34.53 -1.55 5.56
C LYS A 33 -33.26 -2.04 4.85
N ILE A 34 -33.41 -2.79 3.75
CA ILE A 34 -32.29 -3.20 2.90
C ILE A 34 -31.65 -1.98 2.24
N VAL A 35 -32.46 -1.06 1.72
CA VAL A 35 -31.97 0.19 1.11
C VAL A 35 -31.21 1.05 2.13
N VAL A 36 -31.73 1.20 3.35
CA VAL A 36 -31.04 1.96 4.41
C VAL A 36 -29.75 1.27 4.86
N LEU A 37 -29.72 -0.06 4.97
CA LEU A 37 -28.51 -0.81 5.31
C LEU A 37 -27.45 -0.71 4.20
N LEU A 38 -27.86 -0.82 2.94
CA LEU A 38 -26.97 -0.64 1.78
C LEU A 38 -26.41 0.77 1.72
N PHE A 39 -27.23 1.80 1.94
CA PHE A 39 -26.78 3.19 1.89
C PHE A 39 -25.84 3.52 3.05
N THR A 40 -26.11 3.02 4.25
CA THR A 40 -25.23 3.16 5.42
C THR A 40 -23.90 2.44 5.19
N PHE A 41 -23.93 1.23 4.61
CA PHE A 41 -22.72 0.49 4.26
C PHE A 41 -21.91 1.22 3.19
N LEU A 42 -22.57 1.78 2.17
CA LEU A 42 -21.92 2.60 1.15
C LEU A 42 -21.23 3.83 1.75
N PHE A 43 -21.85 4.45 2.76
CA PHE A 43 -21.31 5.61 3.46
C PHE A 43 -20.13 5.26 4.38
N LEU A 44 -20.14 4.07 4.98
CA LEU A 44 -19.01 3.53 5.76
C LEU A 44 -17.83 3.09 4.88
N CYS A 45 -18.09 2.71 3.63
CA CYS A 45 -17.05 2.37 2.66
C CYS A 45 -16.45 3.57 1.93
N MET A 46 -16.88 4.81 2.22
CA MET A 46 -16.15 5.99 1.75
C MET A 46 -14.82 6.05 2.51
N PRO A 47 -13.66 5.81 1.86
CA PRO A 47 -12.40 6.10 2.51
C PRO A 47 -12.43 7.59 2.78
N SER A 48 -12.32 7.98 4.06
CA SER A 48 -12.25 9.38 4.47
C SER A 48 -11.15 10.07 3.68
N LEU A 49 -11.53 10.78 2.62
CA LEU A 49 -10.66 11.51 1.71
C LEU A 49 -10.25 12.83 2.38
N SER A 50 -9.68 12.72 3.57
CA SER A 50 -9.25 13.85 4.38
C SER A 50 -7.86 13.58 4.92
N ARG A 51 -6.93 13.18 4.05
CA ARG A 51 -5.50 13.23 4.36
C ARG A 51 -4.97 14.62 4.03
N SER A 52 -5.49 15.64 4.72
CA SER A 52 -4.80 16.91 4.88
C SER A 52 -3.67 16.70 5.88
N GLU A 53 -2.65 15.95 5.47
CA GLU A 53 -1.37 16.01 6.16
C GLU A 53 -0.78 17.38 5.88
N ASP A 54 -0.56 18.15 6.95
CA ASP A 54 0.37 19.29 7.06
C ASP A 54 1.80 18.85 6.62
N GLY A 55 1.94 18.45 5.36
CA GLY A 55 3.19 18.04 4.76
C GLY A 55 3.88 19.26 4.17
N ARG A 56 5.21 19.23 4.14
CA ARG A 56 6.01 20.25 3.47
C ARG A 56 6.20 19.85 2.02
N VAL A 57 5.83 20.74 1.10
CA VAL A 57 6.05 20.54 -0.34
C VAL A 57 7.27 21.34 -0.75
N ILE A 58 8.24 20.69 -1.41
CA ILE A 58 9.48 21.30 -1.88
C ILE A 58 9.62 21.04 -3.38
N GLU A 59 9.89 22.10 -4.14
CA GLU A 59 10.21 22.00 -5.56
C GLU A 59 11.65 21.47 -5.73
N CYS A 60 11.78 20.37 -6.46
CA CYS A 60 13.06 19.72 -6.69
C CYS A 60 13.33 19.59 -8.19
N GLU A 61 14.54 19.94 -8.61
CA GLU A 61 15.02 19.71 -9.98
C GLU A 61 15.61 18.30 -10.09
N VAL A 62 15.22 17.58 -11.14
CA VAL A 62 15.73 16.26 -11.48
C VAL A 62 17.09 16.39 -12.15
N MET A 63 18.16 16.05 -11.44
CA MET A 63 19.52 16.06 -11.96
C MET A 63 19.81 14.90 -12.91
N GLU A 64 19.20 13.75 -12.64
CA GLU A 64 19.35 12.53 -13.41
C GLU A 64 18.07 11.71 -13.23
N ALA A 65 17.63 11.09 -14.31
CA ALA A 65 16.55 10.12 -14.29
C ALA A 65 17.05 8.88 -15.03
N ALA A 66 16.95 7.71 -14.40
CA ALA A 66 17.09 6.47 -15.14
C ALA A 66 16.02 5.47 -14.74
N ALA A 67 15.56 4.72 -15.74
CA ALA A 67 14.80 3.50 -15.48
C ALA A 67 15.77 2.49 -14.87
N ALA A 68 15.41 1.87 -13.74
CA ALA A 68 16.35 0.98 -13.09
C ALA A 68 16.68 -0.20 -14.01
N ALA A 69 17.93 -0.60 -13.86
CA ALA A 69 18.56 -1.74 -14.46
C ALA A 69 17.65 -2.97 -14.45
N LYS A 70 17.73 -3.78 -15.51
CA LYS A 70 17.26 -5.16 -15.53
C LYS A 70 18.06 -5.97 -14.49
N GLY A 71 17.75 -5.81 -13.22
CA GLY A 71 18.34 -6.55 -12.13
C GLY A 71 17.49 -7.76 -11.80
N ALA A 72 17.92 -8.92 -12.31
CA ALA A 72 17.41 -10.27 -12.09
C ALA A 72 16.06 -10.63 -12.75
N GLU A 73 16.08 -11.71 -13.53
CA GLU A 73 14.97 -12.36 -14.23
C GLU A 73 13.89 -12.97 -13.32
N ILE A 74 13.55 -12.33 -12.21
CA ILE A 74 12.57 -12.85 -11.25
C ILE A 74 11.67 -11.72 -10.77
N GLY A 75 10.57 -11.48 -11.48
CA GLY A 75 9.34 -10.84 -10.96
C GLY A 75 9.41 -9.44 -10.34
N LEU A 76 10.58 -8.77 -10.33
CA LEU A 76 10.71 -7.43 -9.76
C LEU A 76 10.17 -6.41 -10.77
N GLU A 77 8.97 -5.86 -10.48
CA GLU A 77 8.44 -4.72 -11.25
C GLU A 77 9.51 -3.64 -11.37
N ARG A 78 9.58 -2.99 -12.54
CA ARG A 78 10.58 -1.97 -12.87
C ARG A 78 10.59 -0.89 -11.79
N VAL A 79 11.68 -0.84 -11.03
CA VAL A 79 11.98 0.31 -10.18
C VAL A 79 12.58 1.39 -11.07
N HIS A 80 12.35 2.64 -10.75
CA HIS A 80 12.96 3.79 -11.41
C HIS A 80 13.64 4.64 -10.35
N TYR A 81 14.67 5.39 -10.74
CA TYR A 81 15.33 6.31 -9.83
C TYR A 81 15.43 7.72 -10.41
N LEU A 82 15.26 8.71 -9.54
CA LEU A 82 15.55 10.12 -9.81
C LEU A 82 16.60 10.60 -8.83
N LEU A 83 17.65 11.23 -9.35
CA LEU A 83 18.53 12.06 -8.56
C LEU A 83 17.95 13.47 -8.54
N ILE A 84 17.64 13.99 -7.36
CA ILE A 84 16.97 15.28 -7.20
C ILE A 84 17.85 16.27 -6.42
N HIS A 85 17.71 17.54 -6.70
CA HIS A 85 18.24 18.65 -5.90
C HIS A 85 17.21 19.77 -5.76
N HIS A 86 17.45 20.74 -4.88
CA HIS A 86 16.54 21.88 -4.69
C HIS A 86 16.40 22.71 -5.97
N ALA A 87 15.18 23.03 -6.41
CA ALA A 87 15.01 23.90 -7.58
C ALA A 87 15.41 25.37 -7.27
N HIS A 88 15.24 25.80 -6.02
CA HIS A 88 15.58 27.15 -5.56
C HIS A 88 16.55 27.11 -4.38
N GLU A 89 17.56 27.98 -4.36
CA GLU A 89 18.59 27.99 -3.31
C GLU A 89 18.00 28.22 -1.90
N ARG A 90 16.88 28.93 -1.80
CA ARG A 90 16.14 29.15 -0.53
C ARG A 90 15.69 27.85 0.13
N ASP A 91 15.41 26.82 -0.67
CA ASP A 91 14.86 25.54 -0.19
C ASP A 91 15.96 24.53 0.17
N ARG A 92 17.24 24.85 -0.12
CA ARG A 92 18.38 23.96 0.12
C ARG A 92 18.49 23.48 1.57
N VAL A 93 18.36 24.41 2.52
CA VAL A 93 18.46 24.10 3.95
C VAL A 93 17.32 23.19 4.38
N GLU A 94 16.12 23.47 3.88
CA GLU A 94 14.92 22.72 4.23
C GLU A 94 14.92 21.33 3.61
N LEU A 95 15.24 21.21 2.32
CA LEU A 95 15.41 19.93 1.65
C LEU A 95 16.46 19.06 2.37
N SER A 96 17.58 19.65 2.80
CA SER A 96 18.61 18.93 3.57
C SER A 96 18.06 18.39 4.90
N LYS A 97 17.24 19.17 5.62
CA LYS A 97 16.58 18.69 6.86
C LYS A 97 15.58 17.57 6.57
N CYS A 98 14.75 17.73 5.55
CA CYS A 98 13.79 16.72 5.12
C CYS A 98 14.50 15.42 4.71
N LEU A 99 15.56 15.49 3.90
CA LEU A 99 16.35 14.32 3.51
C LEU A 99 17.01 13.63 4.71
N LYS A 100 17.46 14.38 5.72
CA LYS A 100 17.97 13.79 6.97
C LYS A 100 16.87 13.08 7.76
N ALA A 101 15.70 13.72 7.89
CA ALA A 101 14.60 13.19 8.67
C ALA A 101 13.93 11.98 8.00
N PHE A 102 13.76 12.00 6.68
CA PHE A 102 12.99 11.01 5.92
C PHE A 102 13.85 10.02 5.12
N ASN A 103 15.15 9.93 5.41
CA ASN A 103 16.04 8.97 4.76
C ASN A 103 15.51 7.53 4.88
N GLY A 104 15.30 6.86 3.75
CA GLY A 104 14.74 5.51 3.65
C GLY A 104 13.23 5.43 3.90
N ARG A 105 12.50 6.55 3.92
CA ARG A 105 11.05 6.58 4.16
C ARG A 105 10.26 6.86 2.89
N GLU A 106 9.00 6.44 2.89
CA GLU A 106 8.03 6.76 1.83
C GLU A 106 7.69 8.26 1.85
N VAL A 107 7.65 8.86 0.67
CA VAL A 107 7.21 10.24 0.41
C VAL A 107 6.28 10.25 -0.79
N GLU A 108 5.43 11.27 -0.88
CA GLU A 108 4.63 11.54 -2.08
C GLU A 108 5.38 12.53 -2.96
N PHE A 109 5.30 12.37 -4.27
CA PHE A 109 5.85 13.33 -5.22
C PHE A 109 4.93 13.51 -6.42
N ALA A 110 4.89 14.70 -6.99
CA ALA A 110 4.08 15.00 -8.16
C ALA A 110 4.94 15.22 -9.40
N VAL A 111 4.56 14.54 -10.49
CA VAL A 111 5.10 14.75 -11.84
C VAL A 111 3.94 15.13 -12.73
N LYS A 112 4.04 16.28 -13.41
CA LYS A 112 2.98 16.81 -14.30
C LYS A 112 1.60 16.86 -13.61
N GLY A 113 1.59 17.18 -12.31
CA GLY A 113 0.37 17.29 -11.49
C GLY A 113 -0.19 15.97 -10.96
N ILE A 114 0.39 14.82 -11.31
CA ILE A 114 -0.05 13.50 -10.82
C ILE A 114 0.84 13.09 -9.66
N PHE A 115 0.23 12.70 -8.54
CA PHE A 115 0.95 12.24 -7.34
C PHE A 115 1.27 10.75 -7.40
N TYR A 116 2.51 10.43 -7.04
CA TYR A 116 3.08 9.10 -6.96
C TYR A 116 3.74 8.92 -5.60
N ARG A 117 4.00 7.66 -5.23
CA ARG A 117 4.73 7.30 -4.02
C ARG A 117 6.12 6.80 -4.38
N GLY A 118 7.08 7.17 -3.56
CA GLY A 118 8.47 6.73 -3.70
C GLY A 118 9.19 6.71 -2.36
N ILE A 119 10.36 6.09 -2.33
CA ILE A 119 11.24 6.05 -1.16
C ILE A 119 12.37 7.02 -1.40
N ILE A 120 12.57 7.96 -0.47
CA ILE A 120 13.63 8.97 -0.57
C ILE A 120 14.85 8.56 0.26
N PHE A 121 16.04 8.69 -0.33
CA PHE A 121 17.32 8.48 0.34
C PHE A 121 18.16 9.76 0.28
N ARG A 122 18.91 10.01 1.34
CA ARG A 122 19.90 11.07 1.41
C ARG A 122 21.25 10.54 0.91
N LEU A 123 21.88 11.28 0.00
CA LEU A 123 23.25 10.97 -0.41
C LEU A 123 24.25 11.60 0.56
N SER A 124 25.14 10.78 1.12
CA SER A 124 26.10 11.16 2.19
C SER A 124 27.10 12.24 1.75
N HIS A 125 27.51 12.23 0.48
CA HIS A 125 28.57 13.11 -0.04
C HIS A 125 28.05 14.27 -0.91
N CYS A 126 26.73 14.47 -1.00
CA CYS A 126 26.15 15.53 -1.83
C CYS A 126 25.06 16.28 -1.04
N PHE A 127 25.47 17.31 -0.29
CA PHE A 127 24.56 18.13 0.49
C PHE A 127 23.44 18.73 -0.39
N GLY A 128 22.18 18.45 -0.03
CA GLY A 128 21.01 18.92 -0.78
C GLY A 128 20.58 18.02 -1.94
N ARG A 129 21.22 16.85 -2.12
CA ARG A 129 20.79 15.85 -3.12
C ARG A 129 20.09 14.66 -2.47
N GLY A 130 18.98 14.27 -3.07
CA GLY A 130 18.22 13.07 -2.72
C GLY A 130 18.21 12.07 -3.86
N LEU A 131 18.11 10.79 -3.52
CA LEU A 131 17.80 9.71 -4.46
C LEU A 131 16.37 9.26 -4.19
N LEU A 132 15.48 9.44 -5.15
CA LEU A 132 14.09 9.02 -5.07
C LEU A 132 13.89 7.75 -5.90
N LEU A 133 13.48 6.67 -5.25
CA LEU A 133 13.12 5.41 -5.89
C LEU A 133 11.61 5.30 -6.00
N TYR A 134 11.09 4.91 -7.15
CA TYR A 134 9.65 4.75 -7.35
C TYR A 134 9.33 3.61 -8.32
N ARG A 135 8.07 3.21 -8.34
CA ARG A 135 7.50 2.30 -9.34
C ARG A 135 6.48 3.07 -10.16
N GLY A 136 6.54 2.95 -11.48
CA GLY A 136 5.56 3.58 -12.37
C GLY A 136 6.06 3.66 -13.80
N ASP A 137 5.13 3.57 -14.74
CA ASP A 137 5.42 3.57 -16.18
C ASP A 137 5.36 4.99 -16.78
N PHE A 138 5.95 5.96 -16.09
CA PHE A 138 6.06 7.34 -16.58
C PHE A 138 7.53 7.76 -16.71
N LYS A 139 7.79 8.64 -17.66
CA LYS A 139 9.12 9.16 -17.92
C LYS A 139 9.25 10.55 -17.31
N VAL A 140 10.32 10.74 -16.55
CA VAL A 140 10.77 12.04 -16.03
C VAL A 140 12.06 12.41 -16.74
N GLU A 141 12.17 13.66 -17.15
CA GLU A 141 13.35 14.15 -17.87
C GLU A 141 14.32 14.88 -16.95
N ARG A 142 15.59 14.92 -17.37
CA ARG A 142 16.61 15.70 -16.67
C ARG A 142 16.25 17.20 -16.76
N LYS A 143 16.47 17.93 -15.68
CA LYS A 143 16.09 19.32 -15.42
C LYS A 143 14.59 19.57 -15.25
N GLU A 144 13.77 18.52 -15.24
CA GLU A 144 12.35 18.66 -14.91
C GLU A 144 12.20 19.02 -13.42
N ILE A 145 11.27 19.92 -13.12
CA ILE A 145 10.93 20.29 -11.74
C ILE A 145 9.78 19.40 -11.28
N ILE A 146 9.97 18.71 -10.17
CA ILE A 146 8.96 17.88 -9.52
C ILE A 146 8.65 18.43 -8.13
N LEU A 147 7.45 18.16 -7.62
CA LEU A 147 7.08 18.51 -6.26
C LEU A 147 7.30 17.31 -5.36
N VAL A 148 8.05 17.44 -4.28
CA VAL A 148 8.20 16.38 -3.27
C VAL A 148 7.51 16.81 -1.99
N LYS A 149 6.54 16.02 -1.54
CA LYS A 149 5.77 16.24 -0.33
C LYS A 149 6.32 15.35 0.78
N PHE A 150 6.95 15.98 1.75
CA PHE A 150 7.44 15.34 2.96
C PHE A 150 6.37 15.37 4.06
N PRO A 151 6.22 14.29 4.83
CA PRO A 151 5.39 14.32 6.03
C PRO A 151 5.85 15.38 7.04
N LYS A 152 4.97 15.75 7.99
CA LYS A 152 5.34 16.66 9.07
C LYS A 152 6.46 16.04 9.93
N ILE A 153 7.57 16.75 10.10
CA ILE A 153 8.60 16.36 11.06
C ILE A 153 7.98 16.53 12.46
N ARG A 154 7.82 15.43 13.20
CA ARG A 154 7.51 15.49 14.64
C ARG A 154 8.83 15.79 15.36
N ASN A 155 8.93 16.99 15.91
CA ASN A 155 10.03 17.39 16.81
C ASN A 155 9.88 16.68 18.16
#